data_AF-A0A2V6T310-F1
#
_entry.id   AF-A0A2V6T310-F1
#
_cell.length_a   1.000
_cell.length_b   1.000
_cell.length_c   1.000
_cell.angle_alpha   90.00
_cell.angle_beta   90.00
_cell.angle_gamma   90.00
#
_symmetry.space_group_name_H-M   'P 1'
#
loop_
_entity.id
_entity.type
_entity.pdbx_description
1 polymer ?
#
loop_
_entity_poly.entity_id
_entity_poly.type
_entity_poly.pdbx_seq_one_letter_code
_entity_poly.pdbx_strand_id
1 'polypeptide(L)' 'MSITYSEAFTLNVIAGLLVTLLAAALAIGLTVWWTREEDRAHGGPPPPAVRKLAVAAFGLFAIGILWQLFGYLRLERVGW' A
#
# COMPACT_ATOMS: atom_id res chain seq x y z
N MET A 1 16.77 -27.03 -4.82
CA MET A 1 17.51 -26.08 -3.96
C MET A 1 16.51 -25.32 -3.12
N SER A 2 16.52 -25.49 -1.78
CA SER A 2 15.76 -24.59 -0.92
C SER A 2 16.50 -23.25 -0.91
N ILE A 3 15.87 -22.20 -1.42
CA ILE A 3 16.40 -20.85 -1.31
C ILE A 3 16.19 -20.43 0.15
N THR A 4 17.24 -20.52 0.96
CA THR A 4 17.23 -20.02 2.33
C THR A 4 17.43 -18.51 2.26
N TYR A 5 16.32 -17.75 2.32
CA TYR A 5 16.37 -16.30 2.38
C TYR A 5 16.94 -15.82 3.71
N SER A 6 17.66 -14.70 3.70
CA SER A 6 18.16 -14.10 4.94
C SER A 6 16.99 -13.59 5.80
N GLU A 7 17.11 -13.69 7.12
CA GLU A 7 16.09 -13.22 8.07
C GLU A 7 15.77 -11.73 7.86
N ALA A 8 16.80 -10.91 7.59
CA ALA A 8 16.63 -9.50 7.27
C ALA A 8 15.83 -9.25 5.97
N PHE A 9 15.95 -10.13 4.96
CA PHE A 9 15.14 -10.03 3.75
C PHE A 9 13.67 -10.34 4.05
N THR A 10 13.41 -11.46 4.74
CA THR A 10 12.06 -11.88 5.12
C THR A 10 11.35 -10.81 5.93
N LEU A 11 12.03 -10.19 6.91
CA LEU A 11 11.49 -9.09 7.71
C LEU A 11 11.17 -7.85 6.85
N ASN A 12 12.03 -7.49 5.90
CA ASN A 12 11.78 -6.35 5.00
C ASN A 12 10.60 -6.59 4.06
N VAL A 13 10.43 -7.81 3.54
CA VAL A 13 9.30 -8.18 2.70
C VAL A 13 8.00 -8.15 3.50
N ILE A 14 7.99 -8.72 4.70
CA ILE A 14 6.83 -8.71 5.60
C ILE A 14 6.46 -7.27 5.95
N ALA A 15 7.42 -6.42 6.32
CA ALA A 15 7.16 -5.02 6.62
C ALA A 15 6.55 -4.28 5.42
N GLY A 16 7.12 -4.45 4.23
CA GLY A 16 6.56 -3.87 3.01
C GLY A 16 5.13 -4.35 2.72
N LEU A 17 4.88 -5.66 2.87
CA LEU A 17 3.55 -6.25 2.70
C LEU A 17 2.53 -5.66 3.69
N LEU A 18 2.89 -5.54 4.97
CA LEU A 18 2.01 -4.97 6.00
C LEU A 18 1.65 -3.52 5.70
N VAL A 19 2.62 -2.71 5.24
CA VAL A 19 2.38 -1.32 4.83
C VAL A 19 1.42 -1.26 3.64
N THR A 20 1.62 -2.11 2.63
CA THR A 20 0.74 -2.18 1.46
C THR A 20 -0.68 -2.62 1.84
N LEU A 21 -0.83 -3.63 2.70
CA LEU A 21 -2.13 -4.12 3.18
C LEU A 21 -2.87 -3.05 3.96
N LEU A 22 -2.18 -2.33 4.85
CA LEU A 22 -2.76 -1.23 5.61
C LEU A 22 -3.24 -0.11 4.68
N ALA A 23 -2.42 0.29 3.71
CA ALA A 23 -2.79 1.30 2.72
C ALA A 23 -4.01 0.88 1.89
N ALA A 24 -4.07 -0.38 1.45
CA ALA A 24 -5.20 -0.93 0.71
C ALA A 24 -6.48 -0.96 1.56
N ALA A 25 -6.40 -1.42 2.81
CA ALA A 25 -7.54 -1.43 3.73
C ALA A 25 -8.09 -0.01 3.98
N LEU A 26 -7.21 0.97 4.17
CA LEU A 26 -7.59 2.37 4.32
C LEU A 26 -8.26 2.91 3.06
N ALA A 27 -7.69 2.66 1.88
CA ALA A 27 -8.26 3.08 0.60
C ALA A 27 -9.66 2.48 0.39
N ILE A 28 -9.82 1.17 0.58
CA ILE A 28 -11.11 0.47 0.46
C ILE A 28 -12.12 1.01 1.48
N GLY A 29 -11.71 1.14 2.75
CA GLY A 29 -12.57 1.65 3.81
C GLY A 29 -13.07 3.07 3.52
N LEU A 30 -12.18 3.93 3.02
CA LEU A 30 -12.53 5.29 2.59
C LEU A 30 -13.47 5.29 1.39
N THR A 31 -13.23 4.45 0.39
CA THR A 31 -14.11 4.34 -0.78
C THR A 31 -15.50 3.85 -0.38
N VAL A 32 -15.61 2.81 0.47
CA VAL A 32 -16.91 2.28 0.92
C VAL A 32 -17.65 3.25 1.83
N TRP A 33 -16.94 3.94 2.73
CA TRP A 33 -17.52 5.02 3.53
C TRP A 33 -18.08 6.11 2.62
N TRP A 34 -17.30 6.50 1.61
CA TRP A 34 -17.67 7.51 0.64
C TRP A 34 -18.91 7.14 -0.17
N THR A 35 -18.97 5.95 -0.77
CA THR A 35 -20.17 5.51 -1.53
C THR A 35 -21.41 5.57 -0.65
N ARG A 36 -21.29 5.14 0.62
CA ARG A 36 -22.39 5.17 1.59
C ARG A 36 -22.83 6.58 1.97
N GLU A 37 -21.90 7.53 2.04
CA GLU A 37 -22.19 8.90 2.45
C GLU A 37 -22.64 9.78 1.28
N GLU A 38 -22.10 9.59 0.07
CA GLU A 38 -22.63 10.17 -1.18
C GLU A 38 -24.06 9.71 -1.45
N ASP A 39 -24.34 8.41 -1.29
CA ASP A 39 -25.69 7.85 -1.42
C ASP A 39 -26.67 8.49 -0.43
N ARG A 40 -26.18 8.93 0.74
CA ARG A 40 -27.01 9.62 1.76
C ARG A 40 -27.13 11.12 1.55
N ALA A 41 -26.11 11.76 0.99
CA ALA A 41 -25.86 13.19 1.22
C ALA A 41 -25.66 14.02 -0.05
N HIS A 42 -26.24 13.65 -1.19
CA HIS A 42 -26.24 14.40 -2.47
C HIS A 42 -25.03 14.09 -3.36
N GLY A 43 -25.28 13.70 -4.63
CA GLY A 43 -24.30 13.26 -5.63
C GLY A 43 -23.37 14.36 -6.18
N GLY A 44 -22.71 15.11 -5.29
CA GLY A 44 -21.72 16.13 -5.59
C GLY A 44 -20.28 15.64 -5.37
N PRO A 45 -19.28 16.36 -5.90
CA PRO A 45 -17.89 15.91 -5.90
C PRO A 45 -17.23 15.86 -4.50
N PRO A 46 -16.18 15.04 -4.31
CA PRO A 46 -15.59 14.76 -3.01
C PRO A 46 -14.94 15.96 -2.29
N PRO A 47 -15.08 16.05 -0.95
CA PRO A 47 -14.44 17.06 -0.13
C PRO A 47 -12.91 17.07 -0.29
N PRO A 48 -12.26 18.25 -0.23
CA PRO A 48 -10.82 18.39 -0.38
C PRO A 48 -9.98 17.57 0.63
N ALA A 49 -10.48 17.38 1.86
CA ALA A 49 -9.78 16.61 2.89
C ALA A 49 -9.68 15.12 2.54
N VAL A 50 -10.74 14.56 1.95
CA VAL A 50 -10.79 13.15 1.53
C VAL A 50 -9.89 12.93 0.32
N ARG A 51 -9.86 13.88 -0.63
CA ARG A 51 -8.88 13.85 -1.74
C ARG A 51 -7.45 13.81 -1.23
N LYS A 52 -7.10 14.62 -0.22
CA LYS A 52 -5.77 14.60 0.41
C LYS A 52 -5.47 13.23 1.06
N LEU A 53 -6.45 12.63 1.73
CA LEU A 53 -6.28 11.32 2.38
C LEU A 53 -6.16 10.18 1.37
N ALA A 54 -6.91 10.21 0.27
CA ALA A 54 -6.79 9.24 -0.83
C ALA A 54 -5.43 9.36 -1.52
N VAL A 55 -4.93 10.58 -1.75
CA VAL A 55 -3.58 10.82 -2.26
C VAL A 55 -2.52 10.31 -1.28
N ALA A 56 -2.70 10.52 0.02
CA ALA A 56 -1.79 9.99 1.04
C ALA A 56 -1.80 8.45 1.07
N ALA A 57 -2.97 7.82 0.99
CA ALA A 57 -3.10 6.36 0.92
C ALA A 57 -2.46 5.78 -0.35
N PHE A 58 -2.66 6.42 -1.50
CA PHE A 58 -2.00 6.06 -2.76
C PHE A 58 -0.49 6.24 -2.68
N GLY A 59 0.00 7.33 -2.09
CA GLY A 59 1.42 7.56 -1.87
C GLY A 59 2.04 6.47 -1.00
N LEU A 60 1.37 6.08 0.08
CA LEU A 60 1.82 5.00 0.97
C LEU A 60 1.86 3.64 0.25
N PHE A 61 0.86 3.37 -0.59
CA PHE A 61 0.82 2.18 -1.44
C PHE A 61 2.00 2.14 -2.43
N ALA A 62 2.27 3.26 -3.12
CA ALA A 62 3.38 3.37 -4.07
C ALA A 62 4.74 3.19 -3.37
N ILE A 63 4.93 3.77 -2.18
CA ILE A 63 6.12 3.56 -1.36
C ILE A 63 6.30 2.08 -1.02
N GLY A 64 5.23 1.39 -0.63
CA GLY A 64 5.26 -0.05 -0.34
C GLY A 64 5.70 -0.89 -1.55
N ILE A 65 5.17 -0.58 -2.74
CA ILE A 65 5.59 -1.27 -3.99
C ILE A 65 7.06 -1.02 -4.30
N LEU A 66 7.52 0.24 -4.24
CA LEU A 66 8.92 0.58 -4.53
C LEU A 66 9.88 -0.07 -3.53
N TRP A 67 9.48 -0.15 -2.27
CA TRP A 67 10.24 -0.84 -1.22
C TRP A 67 10.36 -2.34 -1.51
N GLN A 68 9.26 -3.00 -1.88
CA GLN A 68 9.29 -4.40 -2.27
C GLN A 68 10.18 -4.63 -3.50
N LEU A 69 10.07 -3.78 -4.53
CA LEU A 69 10.89 -3.87 -5.74
C LEU A 69 12.38 -3.73 -5.43
N PHE A 70 12.77 -2.79 -4.56
CA PHE A 70 14.15 -2.64 -4.12
C PHE A 70 14.65 -3.89 -3.37
N GLY A 71 13.81 -4.47 -2.51
CA GLY A 71 14.10 -5.74 -1.84
C GLY A 71 14.40 -6.87 -2.83
N TYR A 72 13.59 -7.01 -3.89
CA TYR A 72 13.77 -8.03 -4.92
C TYR A 72 15.01 -7.78 -5.80
N LEU A 73 15.24 -6.54 -6.25
CA LEU A 73 16.42 -6.19 -7.05
C LEU A 73 17.74 -6.38 -6.27
N ARG A 74 17.72 -6.14 -4.95
CA ARG A 74 18.87 -6.40 -4.09
C ARG A 74 19.17 -7.90 -3.99
N LEU A 75 18.14 -8.76 -3.99
CA LEU A 75 18.33 -10.22 -4.02
C LEU A 75 18.96 -10.68 -5.33
N GLU A 76 18.48 -10.18 -6.47
CA GLU A 76 19.04 -10.53 -7.79
C GLU A 76 20.54 -10.18 -7.88
N ARG A 77 20.94 -9.02 -7.35
CA ARG A 77 22.35 -8.60 -7.33
C ARG A 77 23.25 -9.46 -6.42
N VAL A 78 22.70 -10.09 -5.38
CA VAL A 78 23.47 -10.93 -4.42
C VAL A 78 23.42 -12.41 -4.81
N GLY A 79 22.45 -12.81 -5.64
CA GLY A 79 22.28 -14.18 -6.14
C GLY A 79 23.04 -14.51 -7.43
N TRP A 80 23.79 -13.56 -8.00
CA TRP A 80 24.73 -13.75 -9.10
C TRP A 80 26.18 -13.66 -8.61
#